data_AF-M6KDP2-F1
#
_entry.id   AF-M6KDP2-F1
#
_cell.length_a   1.000
_cell.length_b   1.000
_cell.length_c   1.000
_cell.angle_alpha   90.00
_cell.angle_beta   90.00
_cell.angle_gamma   90.00
#
_symmetry.space_group_name_H-M   'P 1'
#
loop_
_entity.id
_entity.type
_entity.pdbx_description
1 polymer ?
#
loop_
_entity_poly.entity_id
_entity_poly.type
_entity_poly.pdbx_seq_one_letter_code
_entity_poly.pdbx_strand_id
1 'polypeptide(L)'
;MVDHFLGLQTGFEILNEIRKVVGSVSAVLISGISKEEIERITSEGGFQGYLEKKNLSAFTLAKTFFEVLKEKEDLRSETDIFF
;
A
#
# COMPACT_ATOMS: atom_id res chain seq x y z
N MET A 1 -5.28 -0.10 -4.26
CA MET A 1 -3.91 -0.20 -4.84
C MET A 1 -3.69 1.02 -5.70
N VAL A 2 -2.48 1.57 -5.75
CA VAL A 2 -2.19 2.85 -6.44
C VAL A 2 -0.92 2.70 -7.27
N ASP A 3 -0.94 3.18 -8.53
CA ASP A 3 0.26 3.22 -9.37
C ASP A 3 1.23 4.29 -8.88
N HIS A 4 2.52 4.02 -8.96
CA HIS A 4 3.54 4.97 -8.55
C HIS A 4 3.61 6.22 -9.46
N PHE A 5 3.46 6.06 -10.78
CA PHE A 5 3.58 7.15 -11.73
C PHE A 5 2.24 7.42 -12.42
N LEU A 6 1.62 8.55 -12.09
CA LEU A 6 0.30 8.95 -12.60
C LEU A 6 0.39 10.22 -13.46
N GLY A 7 1.51 10.38 -14.17
CA GLY A 7 1.78 11.53 -15.03
C GLY A 7 2.33 12.71 -14.23
N LEU A 8 1.47 13.66 -13.88
CA LEU A 8 1.85 14.88 -13.15
C LEU A 8 1.94 14.68 -11.63
N GLN A 9 1.42 13.56 -11.13
CA GLN A 9 1.43 13.21 -9.71
C GLN A 9 2.02 11.82 -9.50
N THR A 10 2.48 11.59 -8.28
CA THR A 10 2.91 10.28 -7.80
C THR A 10 1.78 9.59 -7.03
N GLY A 11 1.85 8.26 -6.94
CA GLY A 11 0.94 7.49 -6.09
C GLY A 11 0.95 7.92 -4.62
N PHE A 12 2.07 8.47 -4.14
CA PHE A 12 2.20 9.02 -2.79
C PHE A 12 1.35 10.28 -2.58
N GLU A 13 1.43 11.22 -3.52
CA GLU A 13 0.68 12.47 -3.45
C GLU A 13 -0.83 12.19 -3.43
N ILE A 14 -1.29 11.31 -4.32
CA ILE A 14 -2.70 10.91 -4.36
C ILE A 14 -3.12 10.18 -3.09
N LEU A 15 -2.29 9.28 -2.55
CA LEU A 15 -2.62 8.61 -1.30
C LEU A 15 -2.76 9.61 -0.14
N ASN A 16 -1.89 10.62 -0.09
CA ASN A 16 -1.96 11.68 0.91
C ASN A 16 -3.23 12.54 0.74
N GLU A 17 -3.63 12.86 -0.49
CA GLU A 17 -4.88 13.57 -0.77
C GLU A 17 -6.10 12.76 -0.35
N ILE A 18 -6.15 11.47 -0.67
CA ILE A 18 -7.23 10.58 -0.24
C ILE A 18 -7.31 10.54 1.29
N ARG A 19 -6.18 10.36 1.98
CA ARG A 19 -6.12 10.29 3.44
C ARG A 19 -6.58 11.57 4.14
N LYS A 20 -6.41 12.74 3.52
CA LYS A 20 -6.95 14.01 4.05
C LYS A 20 -8.48 14.03 4.06
N VAL A 21 -9.13 13.30 3.15
CA VAL A 21 -10.60 13.28 3.02
C VAL A 21 -11.21 12.13 3.81
N VAL A 22 -10.67 10.92 3.70
CA VAL A 22 -11.29 9.70 4.26
C VAL A 22 -10.60 9.18 5.53
N GLY A 23 -9.51 9.82 5.95
CA GLY A 23 -8.69 9.35 7.06
C GLY A 23 -7.78 8.18 6.68
N SER A 24 -7.42 7.36 7.67
CA SER A 24 -6.48 6.26 7.45
C SER A 24 -7.05 5.21 6.49
N VAL A 25 -6.32 4.93 5.41
CA VAL A 25 -6.65 3.90 4.43
C VAL A 25 -5.42 3.05 4.13
N SER A 26 -5.63 1.74 4.09
CA SER A 26 -4.61 0.78 3.67
C SER A 26 -4.43 0.85 2.15
N ALA A 27 -3.19 0.96 1.71
CA ALA A 27 -2.84 1.07 0.31
C ALA A 27 -1.59 0.25 0.00
N VAL A 28 -1.57 -0.28 -1.23
CA VAL A 28 -0.43 -1.01 -1.81
C VAL A 28 0.04 -0.26 -3.05
N LEU A 29 1.33 0.01 -3.12
CA LEU A 29 1.95 0.72 -4.24
C LEU A 29 2.24 -0.27 -5.38
N ILE A 30 1.92 0.08 -6.61
CA ILE A 30 2.29 -0.68 -7.81
C ILE A 30 3.34 0.14 -8.56
N SER A 31 4.55 -0.38 -8.72
CA SER A 31 5.66 0.38 -9.31
C SER A 31 6.46 -0.43 -10.31
N GLY A 32 6.99 0.25 -11.34
CA GLY A 32 7.94 -0.35 -12.28
C GLY A 32 9.38 -0.36 -11.78
N ILE A 33 9.67 0.32 -10.66
CA ILE A 33 11.00 0.38 -10.06
C ILE A 33 11.20 -0.83 -9.12
N SER A 34 12.46 -1.24 -8.89
CA SER A 34 12.75 -2.42 -8.07
C SER A 34 12.42 -2.19 -6.60
N LYS A 35 12.26 -3.29 -5.85
CA LYS A 35 12.10 -3.28 -4.40
C LYS A 35 13.07 -2.33 -3.69
N GLU A 36 14.36 -2.43 -3.98
CA GLU A 36 15.41 -1.67 -3.28
C GLU A 36 15.23 -0.16 -3.50
N GLU A 37 14.82 0.20 -4.71
CA GLU A 37 14.52 1.57 -5.08
C GLU A 37 13.23 2.05 -4.41
N ILE A 38 12.18 1.22 -4.39
CA ILE A 38 10.94 1.50 -3.65
C ILE A 38 11.26 1.74 -2.18
N GLU A 39 11.96 0.82 -1.51
CA GLU A 39 12.32 0.92 -0.09
C GLU A 39 13.09 2.21 0.23
N ARG A 40 13.99 2.63 -0.67
CA ARG A 40 14.71 3.91 -0.56
C ARG A 40 13.78 5.13 -0.64
N ILE A 41 12.68 5.03 -1.38
CA ILE A 41 11.72 6.12 -1.59
C ILE A 41 10.54 6.05 -0.59
N THR A 42 10.19 4.85 -0.10
CA THR A 42 8.99 4.57 0.71
C THR A 42 9.17 4.74 2.20
N SER A 43 10.34 5.17 2.70
CA SER A 43 10.52 5.43 4.13
C SER A 43 9.52 6.46 4.71
N GLU A 44 8.80 7.21 3.86
CA GLU A 44 7.90 8.30 4.26
C GLU A 44 6.43 8.12 3.80
N GLY A 45 6.13 7.16 2.93
CA GLY A 45 4.85 7.12 2.18
C GLY A 45 3.67 6.39 2.83
N GLY A 46 3.92 5.59 3.87
CA GLY A 46 2.88 4.90 4.64
C GLY A 46 2.04 3.87 3.86
N PHE A 47 2.54 3.33 2.75
CA PHE A 47 1.93 2.17 2.09
C PHE A 47 2.21 0.89 2.91
N GLN A 48 1.24 -0.03 2.96
CA GLN A 48 1.35 -1.31 3.69
C GLN A 48 2.09 -2.38 2.90
N GLY A 49 2.42 -2.09 1.63
CA GLY A 49 3.20 -2.98 0.78
C GLY A 49 3.36 -2.40 -0.61
N TYR A 50 4.11 -3.12 -1.45
CA TYR A 50 4.30 -2.77 -2.84
C TYR A 50 4.32 -4.01 -3.75
N LEU A 51 4.04 -3.80 -5.03
CA LEU A 51 4.14 -4.79 -6.09
C LEU A 51 4.91 -4.24 -7.27
N GLU A 52 5.87 -5.02 -7.76
CA GLU A 52 6.59 -4.71 -8.98
C GLU A 52 5.73 -5.03 -10.21
N LYS A 53 5.58 -4.05 -11.12
CA LYS A 53 4.74 -4.19 -12.33
C LYS A 53 5.11 -5.39 -13.18
N LYS A 54 6.40 -5.69 -13.31
CA LYS A 54 6.92 -6.85 -14.07
C LYS A 54 6.53 -8.21 -13.46
N ASN A 55 6.16 -8.24 -12.18
CA ASN A 55 5.81 -9.44 -11.45
C ASN A 55 4.29 -9.52 -11.17
N LEU A 56 3.48 -8.66 -11.80
CA LEU A 56 2.05 -8.68 -11.61
C LEU A 56 1.43 -9.93 -12.23
N SER A 57 0.70 -10.66 -11.39
CA SER A 57 -0.16 -11.77 -11.77
C SER A 57 -1.43 -11.72 -10.93
N ALA A 58 -2.47 -12.43 -11.35
CA ALA A 58 -3.68 -12.59 -10.54
C ALA A 58 -3.35 -13.15 -9.14
N PHE A 59 -2.38 -14.07 -9.06
CA PHE A 59 -1.92 -14.66 -7.81
C PHE A 59 -1.27 -13.63 -6.88
N THR A 60 -0.31 -12.84 -7.39
CA THR A 60 0.39 -11.84 -6.55
C THR A 60 -0.56 -10.75 -6.08
N LEU A 61 -1.51 -10.32 -6.93
CA LEU A 61 -2.55 -9.37 -6.55
C LEU A 61 -3.44 -9.93 -5.43
N ALA A 62 -3.96 -11.15 -5.59
CA ALA A 62 -4.81 -11.79 -4.59
C ALA A 62 -4.07 -11.97 -3.27
N LYS A 63 -2.85 -12.52 -3.31
CA LYS A 63 -2.02 -12.73 -2.12
C LYS A 63 -1.83 -11.43 -1.33
N THR A 64 -1.40 -10.36 -1.99
CA THR A 64 -1.16 -9.07 -1.33
C THR A 64 -2.44 -8.44 -0.81
N PHE A 65 -3.56 -8.58 -1.51
CA PHE A 65 -4.85 -8.10 -1.02
C PHE A 65 -5.27 -8.82 0.26
N PHE A 66 -5.12 -10.16 0.31
CA PHE A 66 -5.41 -10.94 1.51
C PHE A 66 -4.49 -10.59 2.68
N GLU A 67 -3.18 -10.42 2.44
CA GLU A 67 -2.22 -10.05 3.49
C GLU A 67 -2.60 -8.71 4.14
N VAL A 68 -2.89 -7.68 3.34
CA VAL A 68 -3.29 -6.35 3.83
C VAL A 68 -4.63 -6.38 4.58
N LEU A 69 -5.58 -7.21 4.15
CA LEU A 69 -6.85 -7.38 4.87
C LEU A 69 -6.64 -8.08 6.21
N LYS A 70 -5.80 -9.12 6.25
CA LYS A 70 -5.50 -9.87 7.47
C LYS A 70 -4.79 -8.99 8.51
N GLU A 71 -3.78 -8.22 8.11
CA GLU A 71 -3.09 -7.29 9.02
C GLU A 71 -4.07 -6.30 9.69
N LYS A 72 -5.08 -5.85 8.95
CA LYS A 72 -6.12 -4.96 9.48
C LYS A 72 -7.05 -5.67 10.47
N GLU A 73 -7.32 -6.95 10.27
CA GLU A 73 -8.10 -7.78 11.19
C GLU A 73 -7.32 -8.02 12.48
N ASP A 74 -6.06 -8.42 12.39
CA ASP A 74 -5.18 -8.65 13.54
C ASP A 74 -5.05 -7.38 14.42
N LEU A 75 -4.87 -6.20 13.80
CA LEU A 75 -4.85 -4.92 14.52
C LEU A 75 -6.16 -4.62 15.27
N ARG A 76 -7.32 -4.97 14.70
CA ARG A 76 -8.62 -4.80 15.38
C ARG A 76 -8.75 -5.77 16.54
N SER A 77 -8.41 -7.04 16.31
CA SER A 77 -8.44 -8.07 17.34
C SER A 77 -7.56 -7.71 18.53
N GLU A 78 -6.36 -7.16 18.31
CA GLU A 78 -5.50 -6.66 19.39
C GLU A 78 -6.12 -5.49 20.16
N THR A 79 -6.81 -4.57 19.47
CA THR A 79 -7.43 -3.42 20.14
C THR A 79 -8.60 -3.86 21.03
N ASP A 80 -9.35 -4.89 20.61
CA ASP A 80 -10.51 -5.42 21.34
C ASP A 80 -10.13 -6.18 22.63
N ILE A 81 -8.88 -6.62 22.80
CA ILE A 81 -8.40 -7.34 24.01
C ILE A 81 -8.02 -6.38 25.15
N PHE A 82 -7.90 -5.08 24.86
CA PHE A 82 -7.47 -4.06 25.83
C PHE A 82 -8.61 -3.14 26.35
N PHE A 83 -9.87 -3.50 26.11
CA PHE A 83 -11.05 -2.79 26.65
C PHE A 83 -11.87 -3.66 27.61
#